data_AF-A0AAP2DEG6-F1
#
_entry.id   AF-A0AAP2DEG6-F1
#
_cell.length_a   1.000
_cell.length_b   1.000
_cell.length_c   1.000
_cell.angle_alpha   90.00
_cell.angle_beta   90.00
_cell.angle_gamma   90.00
#
_symmetry.space_group_name_H-M   'P 1'
#
loop_
_entity.id
_entity.type
_entity.pdbx_description
1 polymer ?
#
loop_
_entity_poly.entity_id
_entity_poly.type
_entity_poly.pdbx_seq_one_letter_code
_entity_poly.pdbx_strand_id
1 'polypeptide(L)'
;MINNKRLLSVFALAGILGLASCSSDDDGGKGSVVSKDEAKTKIASFNSTAKADLQDLQDIEGLQAAQDFFDLANADDPFGRVPADHKKLRAFFREKGKDFRSVFTKGTAAGRTSAEEAFNYEANLGKYAWNSDLQEFEMIDESSIISIEFPTEGSATNDARLDLTAYSEVELVDEEWGDTYYEPEVLKAALYVDDAKVVGVDLDVDWDDQGFPLKANIALTVTPFKLTVGFDTQGSTSNSLSVSLLRNDETVVATSITVNYKDASKSEESVKSIEGYVQLRNLKLQGNINAEAANNSQGEVDLNDFVKLALYDGNQKLADVVFEDQDGAAVAYLQYADGSKEKVETALQPVIDEIDAISDDFDNE
;
A
#
# COMPACT_ATOMS: atom_id res chain seq x y z
N MET A 1 17.09 21.85 12.05
CA MET A 1 16.04 21.31 11.16
C MET A 1 16.51 19.94 10.72
N ILE A 2 15.82 18.88 11.15
CA ILE A 2 16.14 17.49 10.78
C ILE A 2 15.18 17.09 9.66
N ASN A 3 15.68 16.31 8.70
CA ASN A 3 15.04 16.15 7.39
C ASN A 3 13.94 15.06 7.42
N ASN A 4 12.70 15.48 7.70
CA ASN A 4 11.49 14.61 7.74
C ASN A 4 11.05 14.11 6.33
N LYS A 5 11.95 13.44 5.61
CA LYS A 5 11.68 12.69 4.38
C LYS A 5 12.17 11.24 4.42
N ARG A 6 13.25 10.92 5.18
CA ARG A 6 13.70 9.54 5.44
C ARG A 6 12.84 8.77 6.47
N LEU A 7 11.66 9.31 6.82
CA LEU A 7 10.80 8.81 7.90
C LEU A 7 9.59 8.00 7.40
N LEU A 8 9.51 7.67 6.11
CA LEU A 8 8.39 6.95 5.49
C LEU A 8 8.82 5.65 4.80
N SER A 9 9.97 5.63 4.12
CA SER A 9 10.54 4.41 3.52
C SER A 9 11.14 3.44 4.55
N VAL A 10 11.70 3.95 5.66
CA VAL A 10 12.29 3.12 6.72
C VAL A 10 11.22 2.50 7.66
N PHE A 11 10.02 3.09 7.73
CA PHE A 11 9.00 2.72 8.73
C PHE A 11 8.25 1.41 8.44
N ALA A 12 8.29 0.88 7.22
CA ALA A 12 7.57 -0.35 6.85
C ALA A 12 8.28 -1.66 7.26
N LEU A 13 9.61 -1.64 7.44
CA LEU A 13 10.39 -2.82 7.84
C LEU A 13 11.20 -2.61 9.12
N ALA A 14 11.80 -1.43 9.32
CA ALA A 14 12.45 -1.12 10.60
C ALA A 14 11.43 -0.82 11.71
N GLY A 15 10.16 -0.55 11.40
CA GLY A 15 9.12 -0.30 12.41
C GLY A 15 8.85 -1.50 13.32
N ILE A 16 9.03 -2.73 12.83
CA ILE A 16 8.85 -3.97 13.61
C ILE A 16 10.13 -4.40 14.35
N LEU A 17 11.29 -3.89 13.92
CA LEU A 17 12.58 -4.05 14.62
C LEU A 17 12.89 -2.86 15.56
N GLY A 18 12.13 -1.76 15.48
CA GLY A 18 12.41 -0.48 16.13
C GLY A 18 11.41 -0.05 17.21
N LEU A 19 10.40 -0.86 17.52
CA LEU A 19 9.40 -0.59 18.57
C LEU A 19 9.32 -1.71 19.63
N ALA A 20 10.42 -2.43 19.85
CA ALA A 20 10.53 -3.40 20.94
C ALA A 20 10.77 -2.69 22.30
N SER A 21 9.69 -2.19 22.91
CA SER A 21 9.69 -1.63 24.27
C SER A 21 8.49 -2.15 25.08
N CYS A 22 8.76 -2.81 26.21
CA CYS A 22 7.87 -3.16 27.35
C CYS A 22 6.94 -4.42 27.31
N SER A 23 7.33 -5.45 28.09
CA SER A 23 6.59 -6.27 29.11
C SER A 23 5.42 -7.27 28.89
N SER A 24 5.14 -8.16 29.89
CA SER A 24 5.01 -9.65 29.79
C SER A 24 3.71 -10.42 30.20
N ASP A 25 3.29 -11.50 29.47
CA ASP A 25 2.75 -12.85 29.90
C ASP A 25 2.56 -13.84 28.69
N ASP A 26 2.77 -15.17 28.91
CA ASP A 26 3.05 -16.25 27.91
C ASP A 26 1.94 -17.34 27.71
N ASP A 27 1.76 -17.86 26.47
CA ASP A 27 1.59 -19.32 26.23
C ASP A 27 1.83 -19.77 24.75
N GLY A 28 2.52 -20.90 24.52
CA GLY A 28 3.10 -21.27 23.20
C GLY A 28 2.52 -22.52 22.48
N GLY A 29 2.25 -22.39 21.16
CA GLY A 29 1.72 -23.46 20.29
C GLY A 29 2.76 -24.13 19.36
N LYS A 30 2.83 -25.47 19.36
CA LYS A 30 3.81 -26.27 18.58
C LYS A 30 3.31 -26.70 17.20
N GLY A 31 3.78 -26.03 16.14
CA GLY A 31 3.79 -26.55 14.77
C GLY A 31 5.02 -27.43 14.49
N SER A 32 5.04 -28.15 13.35
CA SER A 32 6.20 -28.95 12.94
C SER A 32 7.36 -28.05 12.46
N VAL A 33 8.33 -27.83 13.34
CA VAL A 33 9.54 -27.02 13.08
C VAL A 33 10.58 -27.85 12.30
N VAL A 34 11.26 -27.23 11.34
CA VAL A 34 12.35 -27.85 10.56
C VAL A 34 13.65 -27.98 11.34
N SER A 35 14.58 -28.76 10.78
CA SER A 35 15.98 -28.77 11.25
C SER A 35 16.66 -27.42 10.99
N LYS A 36 17.69 -27.10 11.80
CA LYS A 36 18.49 -25.88 11.67
C LYS A 36 19.11 -25.72 10.27
N ASP A 37 19.68 -26.80 9.72
CA ASP A 37 20.35 -26.75 8.42
C ASP A 37 19.35 -26.54 7.27
N GLU A 38 18.15 -27.11 7.38
CA GLU A 38 17.04 -26.87 6.45
C GLU A 38 16.53 -25.42 6.56
N ALA A 39 16.34 -24.90 7.78
CA ALA A 39 15.97 -23.50 8.00
C ALA A 39 16.99 -22.53 7.40
N LYS A 40 18.29 -22.74 7.67
CA LYS A 40 19.38 -21.96 7.09
C LYS A 40 19.43 -22.04 5.57
N THR A 41 19.19 -23.22 5.00
CA THR A 41 19.14 -23.40 3.53
C THR A 41 17.98 -22.61 2.92
N LYS A 42 16.79 -22.65 3.54
CA LYS A 42 15.61 -21.88 3.11
C LYS A 42 15.84 -20.38 3.20
N ILE A 43 16.40 -19.90 4.31
CA ILE A 43 16.76 -18.47 4.49
C ILE A 43 17.82 -18.04 3.46
N ALA A 44 18.86 -18.83 3.22
CA ALA A 44 19.90 -18.50 2.25
C ALA A 44 19.41 -18.55 0.78
N SER A 45 18.42 -19.38 0.47
CA SER A 45 17.84 -19.49 -0.89
C SER A 45 16.96 -18.31 -1.32
N PHE A 46 16.70 -17.37 -0.42
CA PHE A 46 15.91 -16.16 -0.67
C PHE A 46 16.59 -15.15 -1.63
N ASN A 47 17.92 -15.10 -1.63
CA ASN A 47 18.75 -13.98 -2.13
C ASN A 47 18.98 -13.89 -3.65
N SER A 48 17.97 -14.11 -4.50
CA SER A 48 18.22 -14.10 -5.97
C SER A 48 17.17 -13.44 -6.86
N THR A 49 16.13 -12.80 -6.33
CA THR A 49 14.98 -12.40 -7.17
C THR A 49 14.33 -11.06 -6.80
N ALA A 50 14.38 -10.62 -5.53
CA ALA A 50 13.58 -9.46 -5.09
C ALA A 50 14.06 -8.13 -5.69
N LYS A 51 15.36 -7.93 -5.89
CA LYS A 51 15.90 -6.75 -6.60
C LYS A 51 15.44 -6.71 -8.07
N ALA A 52 15.46 -7.85 -8.76
CA ALA A 52 14.98 -7.94 -10.14
C ALA A 52 13.47 -7.62 -10.22
N ASP A 53 12.67 -8.12 -9.28
CA ASP A 53 11.23 -7.81 -9.21
C ASP A 53 10.91 -6.32 -9.09
N LEU A 54 11.80 -5.50 -8.51
CA LEU A 54 11.53 -4.08 -8.30
C LEU A 54 12.16 -3.18 -9.37
N GLN A 55 13.26 -3.60 -10.01
CA GLN A 55 13.75 -2.99 -11.24
C GLN A 55 12.75 -3.20 -12.39
N ASP A 56 12.23 -4.43 -12.53
CA ASP A 56 11.18 -4.78 -13.48
C ASP A 56 9.86 -4.00 -13.26
N LEU A 57 9.69 -3.30 -12.12
CA LEU A 57 8.53 -2.45 -11.86
C LEU A 57 8.62 -1.07 -12.54
N GLN A 58 9.82 -0.56 -12.79
CA GLN A 58 10.05 0.76 -13.37
C GLN A 58 9.86 0.75 -14.89
N ASP A 59 10.29 -0.32 -15.55
CA ASP A 59 10.32 -0.47 -17.02
C ASP A 59 8.99 -0.97 -17.63
N ILE A 60 7.86 -0.97 -16.89
CA ILE A 60 6.62 -1.58 -17.39
C ILE A 60 5.87 -0.64 -18.35
N GLU A 61 5.53 -1.18 -19.52
CA GLU A 61 4.61 -0.65 -20.53
C GLU A 61 3.35 0.02 -19.96
N GLY A 62 2.72 -0.54 -18.91
CA GLY A 62 1.56 0.06 -18.27
C GLY A 62 1.84 1.39 -17.54
N LEU A 63 3.05 1.60 -17.00
CA LEU A 63 3.45 2.90 -16.47
C LEU A 63 3.71 3.90 -17.60
N GLN A 64 4.36 3.46 -18.68
CA GLN A 64 4.59 4.31 -19.86
C GLN A 64 3.26 4.74 -20.51
N ALA A 65 2.35 3.82 -20.80
CA ALA A 65 1.05 4.14 -21.39
C ALA A 65 0.18 5.03 -20.48
N ALA A 66 0.35 4.94 -19.15
CA ALA A 66 -0.27 5.89 -18.22
C ALA A 66 0.40 7.28 -18.28
N GLN A 67 1.72 7.35 -18.42
CA GLN A 67 2.45 8.60 -18.67
C GLN A 67 2.04 9.23 -20.00
N ASP A 68 1.98 8.47 -21.10
CA ASP A 68 1.51 8.91 -22.41
C ASP A 68 0.08 9.49 -22.34
N PHE A 69 -0.82 8.80 -21.62
CA PHE A 69 -2.18 9.30 -21.39
C PHE A 69 -2.17 10.64 -20.64
N PHE A 70 -1.42 10.72 -19.53
CA PHE A 70 -1.29 11.97 -18.79
C PHE A 70 -0.68 13.05 -19.69
N ASP A 71 0.33 12.76 -20.50
CA ASP A 71 1.01 13.74 -21.35
C ASP A 71 0.16 14.21 -22.53
N LEU A 72 -0.72 13.37 -23.08
CA LEU A 72 -1.77 13.80 -24.00
C LEU A 72 -2.79 14.71 -23.29
N ALA A 73 -3.35 14.28 -22.16
CA ALA A 73 -4.23 15.10 -21.31
C ALA A 73 -3.52 16.35 -20.73
N ASN A 74 -2.19 16.43 -20.82
CA ASN A 74 -1.39 17.59 -20.44
C ASN A 74 -1.19 18.56 -21.63
N ALA A 75 -1.31 18.08 -22.87
CA ALA A 75 -1.00 18.81 -24.11
C ALA A 75 -2.26 19.35 -24.80
N ASP A 76 -3.29 18.52 -24.95
CA ASP A 76 -4.68 18.94 -25.04
C ASP A 76 -5.43 18.29 -23.89
N ASP A 77 -5.81 19.11 -22.93
CA ASP A 77 -6.56 18.65 -21.79
C ASP A 77 -8.04 18.63 -22.20
N PRO A 78 -8.71 17.47 -22.28
CA PRO A 78 -10.14 17.42 -22.57
C PRO A 78 -10.96 18.24 -21.56
N PHE A 79 -10.35 18.64 -20.42
CA PHE A 79 -10.93 19.45 -19.36
C PHE A 79 -9.96 20.49 -18.71
N GLY A 80 -9.06 21.15 -19.45
CA GLY A 80 -8.34 22.41 -19.10
C GLY A 80 -7.72 22.69 -17.69
N ARG A 81 -6.49 22.23 -17.42
CA ARG A 81 -5.45 22.59 -16.40
C ARG A 81 -5.24 24.11 -16.13
N VAL A 82 -4.52 24.65 -15.12
CA VAL A 82 -3.56 24.23 -14.03
C VAL A 82 -3.78 25.21 -12.81
N PRO A 83 -2.99 25.35 -11.69
CA PRO A 83 -1.62 24.88 -11.31
C PRO A 83 -1.51 24.31 -9.85
N ALA A 84 -0.31 24.39 -9.20
CA ALA A 84 0.08 23.68 -7.96
C ALA A 84 0.40 24.54 -6.71
N ASP A 85 0.22 23.95 -5.51
CA ASP A 85 1.16 24.00 -4.35
C ASP A 85 0.80 22.92 -3.27
N HIS A 86 1.75 22.52 -2.41
CA HIS A 86 1.77 21.24 -1.67
C HIS A 86 1.51 21.34 -0.14
N LYS A 87 0.98 20.27 0.51
CA LYS A 87 1.14 20.02 1.98
C LYS A 87 0.80 18.58 2.46
N LYS A 88 1.85 17.81 2.75
CA LYS A 88 1.93 16.33 2.92
C LYS A 88 0.78 15.56 3.63
N LEU A 89 0.67 14.29 3.24
CA LEU A 89 -0.26 13.23 3.64
C LEU A 89 -1.74 13.52 3.36
N ARG A 90 -2.35 14.57 3.94
CA ARG A 90 -3.67 15.04 3.45
C ARG A 90 -3.55 15.54 2.01
N ALA A 91 -2.47 16.24 1.64
CA ALA A 91 -2.21 16.47 0.22
C ALA A 91 -1.79 15.23 -0.55
N PHE A 92 -1.42 14.07 0.01
CA PHE A 92 -1.10 12.93 -0.89
C PHE A 92 -2.36 12.42 -1.59
N PHE A 93 -3.42 12.14 -0.82
CA PHE A 93 -4.72 11.75 -1.37
C PHE A 93 -5.41 12.93 -2.08
N ARG A 94 -5.34 14.15 -1.52
CA ARG A 94 -5.94 15.32 -2.17
C ARG A 94 -5.19 15.78 -3.42
N GLU A 95 -3.87 15.60 -3.54
CA GLU A 95 -3.07 15.93 -4.73
C GLU A 95 -3.20 14.81 -5.77
N LYS A 96 -3.17 13.52 -5.42
CA LYS A 96 -3.43 12.44 -6.40
C LYS A 96 -4.89 12.36 -6.84
N GLY A 97 -5.82 12.62 -5.93
CA GLY A 97 -7.23 12.82 -6.24
C GLY A 97 -7.48 14.13 -7.00
N LYS A 98 -6.65 15.17 -6.86
CA LYS A 98 -6.68 16.37 -7.72
C LYS A 98 -5.98 16.16 -9.05
N ASP A 99 -4.95 15.33 -9.14
CA ASP A 99 -4.27 14.97 -10.39
C ASP A 99 -5.26 14.17 -11.24
N PHE A 100 -5.88 13.13 -10.64
CA PHE A 100 -6.97 12.37 -11.26
C PHE A 100 -8.13 13.29 -11.65
N ARG A 101 -8.66 14.11 -10.73
CA ARG A 101 -9.70 15.11 -11.09
C ARG A 101 -9.24 16.11 -12.14
N SER A 102 -7.96 16.48 -12.21
CA SER A 102 -7.45 17.47 -13.17
C SER A 102 -7.41 16.95 -14.60
N VAL A 103 -7.41 15.63 -14.80
CA VAL A 103 -7.74 14.99 -16.08
C VAL A 103 -9.22 15.19 -16.46
N PHE A 104 -10.06 15.75 -15.58
CA PHE A 104 -11.52 15.84 -15.74
C PHE A 104 -12.16 17.20 -15.30
N THR A 105 -11.41 18.30 -15.05
CA THR A 105 -11.99 19.52 -14.41
C THR A 105 -11.72 20.90 -15.05
N LYS A 106 -12.39 21.21 -16.17
CA LYS A 106 -12.78 22.56 -16.69
C LYS A 106 -13.21 22.53 -18.16
N GLY A 107 -14.38 23.09 -18.51
CA GLY A 107 -14.68 23.25 -19.94
C GLY A 107 -15.97 23.91 -20.43
N THR A 108 -16.86 24.45 -19.58
CA THR A 108 -18.07 25.24 -20.00
C THR A 108 -19.09 24.60 -20.97
N ALA A 109 -18.84 23.44 -21.58
CA ALA A 109 -19.78 22.70 -22.40
C ALA A 109 -20.63 21.76 -21.52
N ALA A 110 -21.81 22.24 -21.10
CA ALA A 110 -22.97 21.46 -20.64
C ALA A 110 -22.70 20.16 -19.82
N GLY A 111 -21.79 20.19 -18.84
CA GLY A 111 -21.40 19.02 -18.05
C GLY A 111 -21.24 19.32 -16.55
N ARG A 112 -20.29 20.20 -16.18
CA ARG A 112 -20.15 20.70 -14.81
C ARG A 112 -19.36 22.01 -14.66
N THR A 113 -19.40 22.57 -13.43
CA THR A 113 -19.00 23.94 -13.09
C THR A 113 -17.63 24.00 -12.39
N SER A 114 -17.33 25.02 -11.56
CA SER A 114 -15.98 25.30 -11.02
C SER A 114 -15.41 24.20 -10.11
N ALA A 115 -14.09 24.25 -9.84
CA ALA A 115 -13.32 23.31 -9.00
C ALA A 115 -13.74 23.22 -7.50
N GLU A 116 -14.90 23.77 -7.17
CA GLU A 116 -15.59 23.74 -5.88
C GLU A 116 -16.82 22.79 -5.91
N GLU A 117 -16.98 22.03 -7.01
CA GLU A 117 -18.04 21.04 -7.20
C GLU A 117 -17.45 19.63 -7.46
N ALA A 118 -18.16 18.58 -7.04
CA ALA A 118 -17.83 17.17 -7.33
C ALA A 118 -17.72 16.90 -8.84
N PHE A 119 -17.21 15.75 -9.26
CA PHE A 119 -17.30 15.27 -10.65
C PHE A 119 -18.65 14.57 -10.90
N ASN A 120 -19.27 14.77 -12.08
CA ASN A 120 -20.56 14.15 -12.42
C ASN A 120 -20.35 12.98 -13.39
N TYR A 121 -20.14 11.78 -12.82
CA TYR A 121 -19.93 10.56 -13.60
C TYR A 121 -21.05 10.30 -14.62
N GLU A 122 -22.30 10.32 -14.16
CA GLU A 122 -23.50 10.03 -14.98
C GLU A 122 -23.67 10.98 -16.18
N ALA A 123 -23.26 12.25 -16.05
CA ALA A 123 -23.36 13.22 -17.15
C ALA A 123 -22.21 13.13 -18.18
N ASN A 124 -21.15 12.37 -17.89
CA ASN A 124 -20.00 12.20 -18.78
C ASN A 124 -19.89 10.76 -19.33
N LEU A 125 -20.93 9.94 -19.16
CA LEU A 125 -21.01 8.60 -19.75
C LEU A 125 -21.02 8.67 -21.28
N GLY A 126 -20.11 7.93 -21.92
CA GLY A 126 -19.89 8.01 -23.36
C GLY A 126 -18.61 7.31 -23.78
N LYS A 127 -18.45 7.09 -25.09
CA LYS A 127 -17.15 6.76 -25.68
C LYS A 127 -16.59 8.00 -26.34
N TYR A 128 -15.32 8.27 -26.06
CA TYR A 128 -14.56 9.40 -26.54
C TYR A 128 -13.34 8.87 -27.29
N ALA A 129 -12.95 9.54 -28.37
CA ALA A 129 -11.77 9.17 -29.14
C ALA A 129 -10.94 10.42 -29.46
N TRP A 130 -9.62 10.30 -29.37
CA TRP A 130 -8.69 11.33 -29.82
C TRP A 130 -8.80 11.52 -31.33
N ASN A 131 -9.01 12.76 -31.76
CA ASN A 131 -8.98 13.16 -33.16
C ASN A 131 -7.67 13.91 -33.46
N SER A 132 -6.74 13.26 -34.17
CA SER A 132 -5.43 13.83 -34.49
C SER A 132 -5.46 15.05 -35.42
N ASP A 133 -6.51 15.19 -36.24
CA ASP A 133 -6.65 16.30 -37.20
C ASP A 133 -7.14 17.58 -36.52
N LEU A 134 -7.99 17.43 -35.50
CA LEU A 134 -8.54 18.53 -34.69
C LEU A 134 -7.69 18.80 -33.43
N GLN A 135 -6.90 17.81 -33.00
CA GLN A 135 -6.16 17.79 -31.73
C GLN A 135 -7.07 17.93 -30.50
N GLU A 136 -8.22 17.25 -30.53
CA GLU A 136 -9.19 17.23 -29.42
C GLU A 136 -9.84 15.83 -29.25
N PHE A 137 -10.42 15.57 -28.09
CA PHE A 137 -11.24 14.37 -27.84
C PHE A 137 -12.70 14.59 -28.26
N GLU A 138 -13.21 13.75 -29.16
CA GLU A 138 -14.61 13.79 -29.60
C GLU A 138 -15.43 12.64 -29.00
N MET A 139 -16.67 12.90 -28.57
CA MET A 139 -17.61 11.85 -28.20
C MET A 139 -18.13 11.14 -29.47
N ILE A 140 -17.82 9.85 -29.61
CA ILE A 140 -18.11 9.05 -30.82
C ILE A 140 -19.31 8.10 -30.66
N ASP A 141 -19.69 7.74 -29.43
CA ASP A 141 -20.79 6.81 -29.16
C ASP A 141 -21.36 7.00 -27.74
N GLU A 142 -22.60 6.57 -27.51
CA GLU A 142 -23.17 6.45 -26.16
C GLU A 142 -22.59 5.22 -25.44
N SER A 143 -22.53 5.27 -24.10
CA SER A 143 -21.96 4.20 -23.29
C SER A 143 -22.56 4.22 -21.88
N SER A 144 -22.50 3.08 -21.17
CA SER A 144 -22.83 3.00 -19.73
C SER A 144 -21.61 3.19 -18.82
N ILE A 145 -20.47 3.54 -19.40
CA ILE A 145 -19.20 3.88 -18.73
C ILE A 145 -18.57 5.07 -19.46
N ILE A 146 -17.57 5.72 -18.86
CA ILE A 146 -16.70 6.64 -19.60
C ILE A 146 -15.58 5.79 -20.21
N SER A 147 -15.37 5.89 -21.52
CA SER A 147 -14.33 5.16 -22.25
C SER A 147 -13.60 6.13 -23.18
N ILE A 148 -12.27 6.20 -23.08
CA ILE A 148 -11.45 7.19 -23.79
C ILE A 148 -10.38 6.46 -24.61
N GLU A 149 -10.48 6.51 -25.93
CA GLU A 149 -9.56 5.91 -26.89
C GLU A 149 -8.50 6.95 -27.35
N PHE A 150 -7.22 6.60 -27.31
CA PHE A 150 -6.11 7.52 -27.63
C PHE A 150 -4.88 6.76 -28.18
N PRO A 151 -3.94 7.43 -28.88
CA PRO A 151 -2.72 6.80 -29.38
C PRO A 151 -1.61 6.80 -28.32
N THR A 152 -0.87 5.70 -28.17
CA THR A 152 0.40 5.68 -27.42
C THR A 152 1.53 6.43 -28.15
N GLU A 153 2.65 6.73 -27.49
CA GLU A 153 3.77 7.43 -28.12
C GLU A 153 4.28 6.67 -29.37
N GLY A 154 4.34 7.38 -30.50
CA GLY A 154 4.79 6.82 -31.78
C GLY A 154 3.71 6.10 -32.58
N SER A 155 2.49 5.95 -32.04
CA SER A 155 1.36 5.40 -32.78
C SER A 155 0.69 6.43 -33.70
N ALA A 156 0.03 5.92 -34.73
CA ALA A 156 -0.74 6.71 -35.71
C ALA A 156 -2.25 6.43 -35.63
N THR A 157 -2.68 5.65 -34.65
CA THR A 157 -4.06 5.19 -34.43
C THR A 157 -4.33 5.10 -32.94
N ASN A 158 -5.60 5.22 -32.54
CA ASN A 158 -5.97 5.05 -31.14
C ASN A 158 -5.88 3.55 -30.78
N ASP A 159 -4.77 3.14 -30.18
CA ASP A 159 -4.43 1.78 -29.76
C ASP A 159 -4.52 1.57 -28.25
N ALA A 160 -4.61 2.65 -27.48
CA ALA A 160 -4.89 2.63 -26.05
C ALA A 160 -6.34 3.04 -25.74
N ARG A 161 -6.88 2.50 -24.63
CA ARG A 161 -8.22 2.82 -24.12
C ARG A 161 -8.25 2.89 -22.60
N LEU A 162 -8.68 4.03 -22.04
CA LEU A 162 -8.98 4.17 -20.61
C LEU A 162 -10.49 4.02 -20.37
N ASP A 163 -10.87 2.97 -19.65
CA ASP A 163 -12.25 2.69 -19.23
C ASP A 163 -12.45 3.07 -17.75
N LEU A 164 -13.29 4.07 -17.45
CA LEU A 164 -13.75 4.42 -16.10
C LEU A 164 -15.18 3.90 -15.88
N THR A 165 -15.25 2.79 -15.14
CA THR A 165 -16.44 1.93 -15.00
C THR A 165 -17.29 2.18 -13.75
N ALA A 166 -16.75 2.93 -12.78
CA ALA A 166 -17.48 3.50 -11.66
C ALA A 166 -16.69 4.68 -11.08
N TYR A 167 -17.39 5.74 -10.68
CA TYR A 167 -16.82 6.84 -9.91
C TYR A 167 -17.88 7.46 -8.98
N SER A 168 -17.53 7.69 -7.71
CA SER A 168 -18.32 8.48 -6.78
C SER A 168 -17.43 9.21 -5.77
N GLU A 169 -17.95 10.30 -5.22
CA GLU A 169 -17.28 11.13 -4.22
C GLU A 169 -18.22 11.42 -3.05
N VAL A 170 -17.63 11.55 -1.86
CA VAL A 170 -18.29 12.12 -0.69
C VAL A 170 -18.03 13.63 -0.63
N GLU A 171 -19.04 14.40 -0.23
CA GLU A 171 -18.92 15.83 0.10
C GLU A 171 -18.51 15.98 1.57
N LEU A 172 -17.43 16.72 1.82
CA LEU A 172 -16.83 16.92 3.14
C LEU A 172 -16.64 18.41 3.40
N VAL A 173 -16.68 18.82 4.67
CA VAL A 173 -16.52 20.23 5.07
C VAL A 173 -15.33 20.35 6.03
N ASP A 174 -14.41 21.25 5.72
CA ASP A 174 -13.34 21.61 6.66
C ASP A 174 -13.91 22.56 7.73
N GLU A 175 -14.14 22.06 8.94
CA GLU A 175 -14.73 22.84 10.04
C GLU A 175 -13.87 24.05 10.48
N GLU A 176 -12.56 24.05 10.21
CA GLU A 176 -11.67 25.17 10.59
C GLU A 176 -11.81 26.35 9.61
N TRP A 177 -12.03 26.07 8.32
CA TRP A 177 -12.04 27.08 7.25
C TRP A 177 -13.44 27.34 6.66
N GLY A 178 -14.38 26.42 6.84
CA GLY A 178 -15.71 26.44 6.24
C GLY A 178 -15.74 26.03 4.77
N ASP A 179 -14.64 25.45 4.27
CA ASP A 179 -14.46 25.08 2.87
C ASP A 179 -15.03 23.67 2.60
N THR A 180 -15.92 23.54 1.61
CA THR A 180 -16.37 22.25 1.09
C THR A 180 -15.32 21.65 0.15
N TYR A 181 -15.05 20.36 0.29
CA TYR A 181 -14.19 19.59 -0.59
C TYR A 181 -14.78 18.19 -0.83
N TYR A 182 -14.26 17.51 -1.85
CA TYR A 182 -14.72 16.17 -2.21
C TYR A 182 -13.55 15.20 -2.17
N GLU A 183 -13.79 13.98 -1.71
CA GLU A 183 -12.83 12.88 -1.75
C GLU A 183 -13.46 11.65 -2.42
N PRO A 184 -12.69 10.84 -3.16
CA PRO A 184 -13.22 9.69 -3.87
C PRO A 184 -13.67 8.59 -2.89
N GLU A 185 -14.89 8.11 -3.11
CA GLU A 185 -15.51 7.01 -2.36
C GLU A 185 -15.42 5.72 -3.17
N VAL A 186 -15.64 5.80 -4.50
CA VAL A 186 -15.42 4.70 -5.45
C VAL A 186 -14.65 5.20 -6.67
N LEU A 187 -13.67 4.44 -7.14
CA LEU A 187 -13.00 4.63 -8.44
C LEU A 187 -12.61 3.27 -9.03
N LYS A 188 -13.21 2.90 -10.18
CA LYS A 188 -12.89 1.66 -10.90
C LYS A 188 -12.49 1.94 -12.34
N ALA A 189 -11.19 1.95 -12.60
CA ALA A 189 -10.61 2.27 -13.91
C ALA A 189 -9.73 1.15 -14.46
N ALA A 190 -9.58 1.07 -15.78
CA ALA A 190 -8.66 0.16 -16.46
C ALA A 190 -8.07 0.79 -17.72
N LEU A 191 -6.76 0.67 -17.91
CA LEU A 191 -6.07 1.05 -19.14
C LEU A 191 -5.75 -0.21 -19.94
N TYR A 192 -6.07 -0.15 -21.23
CA TYR A 192 -5.76 -1.17 -22.23
C TYR A 192 -4.83 -0.58 -23.28
N VAL A 193 -3.92 -1.39 -23.81
CA VAL A 193 -3.11 -1.13 -25.00
C VAL A 193 -3.21 -2.38 -25.87
N ASP A 194 -3.53 -2.24 -27.16
CA ASP A 194 -3.83 -3.37 -28.07
C ASP A 194 -4.85 -4.37 -27.47
N ASP A 195 -5.91 -3.84 -26.84
CA ASP A 195 -6.92 -4.57 -26.04
C ASP A 195 -6.39 -5.39 -24.83
N ALA A 196 -5.07 -5.41 -24.57
CA ALA A 196 -4.48 -6.03 -23.39
C ALA A 196 -4.56 -5.06 -22.19
N LYS A 197 -5.08 -5.54 -21.05
CA LYS A 197 -5.13 -4.72 -19.82
C LYS A 197 -3.74 -4.55 -19.21
N VAL A 198 -3.20 -3.34 -19.32
CA VAL A 198 -1.87 -2.98 -18.80
C VAL A 198 -1.94 -2.33 -17.41
N VAL A 199 -2.99 -1.55 -17.11
CA VAL A 199 -3.23 -0.96 -15.78
C VAL A 199 -4.66 -1.19 -15.30
N GLY A 200 -4.87 -1.29 -14.00
CA GLY A 200 -6.19 -1.23 -13.37
C GLY A 200 -6.13 -0.57 -12.00
N VAL A 201 -7.14 0.25 -11.69
CA VAL A 201 -7.37 0.84 -10.38
C VAL A 201 -8.74 0.37 -9.90
N ASP A 202 -8.81 -0.18 -8.69
CA ASP A 202 -10.05 -0.41 -7.95
C ASP A 202 -9.88 0.24 -6.58
N LEU A 203 -10.75 1.19 -6.26
CA LEU A 203 -10.75 1.96 -5.03
C LEU A 203 -12.18 2.01 -4.48
N ASP A 204 -12.29 1.75 -3.19
CA ASP A 204 -13.51 1.67 -2.40
C ASP A 204 -13.14 2.17 -0.98
N VAL A 205 -13.65 3.33 -0.56
CA VAL A 205 -13.21 4.05 0.65
C VAL A 205 -14.41 4.62 1.41
N ASP A 206 -14.59 4.21 2.66
CA ASP A 206 -15.55 4.81 3.57
C ASP A 206 -14.89 5.98 4.32
N TRP A 207 -15.57 7.11 4.42
CA TRP A 207 -15.11 8.32 5.11
C TRP A 207 -15.97 8.62 6.35
N ASP A 208 -15.41 9.34 7.33
CA ASP A 208 -16.19 10.01 8.36
C ASP A 208 -16.56 11.45 7.97
N ASP A 209 -17.46 12.06 8.75
CA ASP A 209 -17.93 13.45 8.55
C ASP A 209 -16.81 14.50 8.59
N GLN A 210 -15.60 14.15 9.06
CA GLN A 210 -14.42 15.04 9.17
C GLN A 210 -13.38 14.78 8.06
N GLY A 211 -13.65 13.87 7.13
CA GLY A 211 -12.78 13.51 6.02
C GLY A 211 -11.55 12.70 6.45
N PHE A 212 -11.67 11.88 7.50
CA PHE A 212 -10.75 10.77 7.74
C PHE A 212 -11.34 9.48 7.15
N PRO A 213 -10.55 8.69 6.41
CA PRO A 213 -11.04 7.44 5.86
C PRO A 213 -11.13 6.41 7.00
N LEU A 214 -12.32 5.84 7.20
CA LEU A 214 -12.60 4.82 8.19
C LEU A 214 -12.21 3.42 7.69
N LYS A 215 -12.34 3.20 6.39
CA LYS A 215 -12.06 1.94 5.72
C LYS A 215 -11.58 2.23 4.30
N ALA A 216 -10.68 1.41 3.78
CA ALA A 216 -10.32 1.45 2.37
C ALA A 216 -10.01 0.05 1.84
N ASN A 217 -10.34 -0.19 0.58
CA ASN A 217 -9.83 -1.27 -0.25
C ASN A 217 -9.32 -0.64 -1.55
N ILE A 218 -8.01 -0.66 -1.75
CA ILE A 218 -7.33 -0.06 -2.90
C ILE A 218 -6.53 -1.16 -3.59
N ALA A 219 -6.69 -1.33 -4.89
CA ALA A 219 -5.88 -2.21 -5.72
C ALA A 219 -5.39 -1.46 -6.96
N LEU A 220 -4.07 -1.36 -7.11
CA LEU A 220 -3.39 -0.90 -8.32
C LEU A 220 -2.75 -2.11 -8.99
N THR A 221 -3.20 -2.44 -10.19
CA THR A 221 -2.61 -3.48 -11.05
C THR A 221 -1.83 -2.79 -12.15
N VAL A 222 -0.58 -3.19 -12.37
CA VAL A 222 0.28 -2.77 -13.48
C VAL A 222 0.96 -4.04 -13.97
N THR A 223 0.40 -4.70 -14.98
CA THR A 223 0.72 -6.09 -15.35
C THR A 223 2.23 -6.30 -15.54
N PRO A 224 2.90 -7.27 -14.87
CA PRO A 224 2.36 -8.39 -14.09
C PRO A 224 2.16 -8.14 -12.58
N PHE A 225 2.31 -6.91 -12.11
CA PHE A 225 2.28 -6.57 -10.69
C PHE A 225 0.91 -6.13 -10.20
N LYS A 226 0.66 -6.35 -8.90
CA LYS A 226 -0.55 -5.89 -8.21
C LYS A 226 -0.21 -5.43 -6.80
N LEU A 227 -0.34 -4.14 -6.54
CA LEU A 227 -0.35 -3.55 -5.21
C LEU A 227 -1.79 -3.56 -4.68
N THR A 228 -1.97 -3.99 -3.43
CA THR A 228 -3.21 -3.84 -2.67
C THR A 228 -2.93 -3.15 -1.35
N VAL A 229 -3.74 -2.18 -0.97
CA VAL A 229 -3.76 -1.57 0.37
C VAL A 229 -5.18 -1.68 0.90
N GLY A 230 -5.35 -2.22 2.11
CA GLY A 230 -6.65 -2.31 2.75
C GLY A 230 -6.56 -2.00 4.24
N PHE A 231 -7.48 -1.22 4.77
CA PHE A 231 -7.61 -0.99 6.21
C PHE A 231 -9.08 -0.89 6.62
N ASP A 232 -9.34 -1.17 7.89
CA ASP A 232 -10.67 -1.07 8.49
C ASP A 232 -10.52 -0.62 9.95
N THR A 233 -11.14 0.51 10.29
CA THR A 233 -11.21 1.08 11.65
C THR A 233 -12.64 1.16 12.18
N GLN A 234 -13.62 0.59 11.47
CA GLN A 234 -15.04 0.62 11.83
C GLN A 234 -15.38 -0.44 12.90
N GLY A 235 -14.64 -1.55 12.95
CA GLY A 235 -14.86 -2.63 13.93
C GLY A 235 -14.77 -2.13 15.36
N SER A 236 -15.80 -2.35 16.19
CA SER A 236 -15.95 -1.66 17.49
C SER A 236 -14.77 -1.79 18.44
N THR A 237 -14.04 -2.92 18.40
CA THR A 237 -12.89 -3.21 19.29
C THR A 237 -11.66 -3.67 18.50
N SER A 238 -11.56 -3.31 17.22
CA SER A 238 -10.48 -3.74 16.34
C SER A 238 -10.18 -2.71 15.25
N ASN A 239 -8.91 -2.54 14.92
CA ASN A 239 -8.43 -1.86 13.72
C ASN A 239 -7.56 -2.83 12.92
N SER A 240 -7.60 -2.78 11.59
CA SER A 240 -6.74 -3.60 10.73
C SER A 240 -6.11 -2.79 9.60
N LEU A 241 -4.92 -3.23 9.19
CA LEU A 241 -4.16 -2.76 8.04
C LEU A 241 -3.60 -3.97 7.29
N SER A 242 -3.57 -3.88 5.98
CA SER A 242 -2.96 -4.84 5.06
C SER A 242 -2.35 -4.10 3.88
N VAL A 243 -1.18 -4.54 3.45
CA VAL A 243 -0.54 -4.11 2.21
C VAL A 243 0.05 -5.36 1.55
N SER A 244 -0.14 -5.53 0.24
CA SER A 244 0.55 -6.58 -0.51
C SER A 244 0.98 -6.09 -1.88
N LEU A 245 2.19 -6.49 -2.30
CA LEU A 245 2.69 -6.36 -3.66
C LEU A 245 2.87 -7.78 -4.20
N LEU A 246 2.14 -8.12 -5.25
CA LEU A 246 2.24 -9.39 -5.96
C LEU A 246 2.89 -9.18 -7.33
N ARG A 247 3.53 -10.22 -7.86
CA ARG A 247 4.00 -10.34 -9.24
C ARG A 247 3.53 -11.68 -9.79
N ASN A 248 2.75 -11.71 -10.87
CA ASN A 248 2.12 -12.94 -11.38
C ASN A 248 1.35 -13.73 -10.30
N ASP A 249 0.58 -13.01 -9.46
CA ASP A 249 -0.12 -13.52 -8.26
C ASP A 249 0.77 -14.10 -7.13
N GLU A 250 2.09 -14.16 -7.30
CA GLU A 250 3.02 -14.53 -6.23
C GLU A 250 3.37 -13.31 -5.36
N THR A 251 3.37 -13.47 -4.04
CA THR A 251 3.78 -12.40 -3.12
C THR A 251 5.23 -11.99 -3.37
N VAL A 252 5.47 -10.69 -3.56
CA VAL A 252 6.79 -10.04 -3.47
C VAL A 252 6.96 -9.51 -2.06
N VAL A 253 6.03 -8.65 -1.61
CA VAL A 253 5.96 -8.12 -0.23
C VAL A 253 4.53 -8.27 0.27
N ALA A 254 4.32 -8.61 1.54
CA ALA A 254 3.03 -8.39 2.19
C ALA A 254 3.20 -8.06 3.67
N THR A 255 2.30 -7.26 4.21
CA THR A 255 2.17 -7.02 5.65
C THR A 255 0.69 -7.03 6.01
N SER A 256 0.38 -7.53 7.21
CA SER A 256 -0.92 -7.34 7.82
C SER A 256 -0.75 -7.13 9.32
N ILE A 257 -1.49 -6.17 9.87
CA ILE A 257 -1.50 -5.82 11.28
C ILE A 257 -2.95 -5.67 11.69
N THR A 258 -3.33 -6.31 12.79
CA THR A 258 -4.61 -6.13 13.48
C THR A 258 -4.32 -5.70 14.91
N VAL A 259 -4.89 -4.57 15.33
CA VAL A 259 -4.84 -4.09 16.72
C VAL A 259 -6.20 -4.34 17.34
N ASN A 260 -6.23 -5.17 18.38
CA ASN A 260 -7.42 -5.47 19.16
C ASN A 260 -7.43 -4.62 20.43
N TYR A 261 -8.60 -4.11 20.80
CA TYR A 261 -8.82 -3.25 21.96
C TYR A 261 -9.77 -3.93 22.96
N LYS A 262 -9.71 -3.49 24.22
CA LYS A 262 -10.59 -3.98 25.31
C LYS A 262 -12.02 -3.46 25.17
N ASP A 263 -12.17 -2.27 24.61
CA ASP A 263 -13.43 -1.55 24.48
C ASP A 263 -13.43 -0.59 23.27
N ALA A 264 -14.56 0.10 23.06
CA ALA A 264 -14.78 0.95 21.91
C ALA A 264 -14.15 2.35 21.97
N SER A 265 -13.43 2.69 23.05
CA SER A 265 -12.64 3.94 23.10
C SER A 265 -11.42 3.90 22.17
N LYS A 266 -10.90 2.69 21.89
CA LYS A 266 -9.68 2.45 21.10
C LYS A 266 -8.46 3.27 21.55
N SER A 267 -8.43 3.65 22.82
CA SER A 267 -7.30 4.35 23.45
C SER A 267 -6.07 3.45 23.54
N GLU A 268 -4.88 4.06 23.65
CA GLU A 268 -3.60 3.35 23.83
C GLU A 268 -3.61 2.42 25.05
N GLU A 269 -4.17 2.87 26.18
CA GLU A 269 -4.35 2.08 27.40
C GLU A 269 -5.32 0.89 27.22
N SER A 270 -6.25 0.99 26.25
CA SER A 270 -7.19 -0.07 25.91
C SER A 270 -6.65 -1.09 24.90
N VAL A 271 -5.42 -0.95 24.39
CA VAL A 271 -4.83 -1.96 23.49
C VAL A 271 -4.70 -3.29 24.24
N LYS A 272 -5.19 -4.35 23.61
CA LYS A 272 -5.24 -5.71 24.16
C LYS A 272 -4.21 -6.63 23.51
N SER A 273 -4.26 -6.74 22.19
CA SER A 273 -3.28 -7.48 21.41
C SER A 273 -2.97 -6.77 20.11
N ILE A 274 -1.76 -7.00 19.60
CA ILE A 274 -1.38 -6.68 18.22
C ILE A 274 -1.02 -8.00 17.57
N GLU A 275 -1.64 -8.33 16.44
CA GLU A 275 -1.44 -9.56 15.69
C GLU A 275 -1.06 -9.21 14.27
N GLY A 276 -0.09 -9.90 13.68
CA GLY A 276 0.32 -9.56 12.32
C GLY A 276 1.45 -10.38 11.74
N TYR A 277 1.84 -9.99 10.54
CA TYR A 277 3.01 -10.52 9.86
C TYR A 277 3.63 -9.49 8.92
N VAL A 278 4.92 -9.66 8.64
CA VAL A 278 5.59 -9.15 7.46
C VAL A 278 6.13 -10.35 6.68
N GLN A 279 5.91 -10.32 5.37
CA GLN A 279 6.29 -11.34 4.42
C GLN A 279 7.06 -10.70 3.27
N LEU A 280 8.15 -11.34 2.89
CA LEU A 280 8.98 -11.00 1.75
C LEU A 280 9.21 -12.31 0.99
N ARG A 281 8.65 -12.38 -0.22
CA ARG A 281 8.50 -13.60 -1.01
C ARG A 281 7.87 -14.75 -0.18
N ASN A 282 8.59 -15.84 0.01
CA ASN A 282 8.17 -17.01 0.80
C ASN A 282 8.48 -16.86 2.30
N LEU A 283 9.42 -16.00 2.68
CA LEU A 283 9.78 -15.79 4.09
C LEU A 283 8.78 -14.87 4.77
N LYS A 284 8.24 -15.32 5.91
CA LYS A 284 7.24 -14.57 6.68
C LYS A 284 7.59 -14.57 8.16
N LEU A 285 7.82 -13.38 8.72
CA LEU A 285 7.85 -13.15 10.16
C LEU A 285 6.41 -12.89 10.61
N GLN A 286 5.82 -13.79 11.39
CA GLN A 286 4.43 -13.70 11.87
C GLN A 286 4.40 -13.82 13.39
N GLY A 287 3.48 -13.11 14.04
CA GLY A 287 3.28 -13.28 15.47
C GLY A 287 2.21 -12.40 16.10
N ASN A 288 2.21 -12.40 17.43
CA ASN A 288 1.33 -11.58 18.27
C ASN A 288 2.09 -10.95 19.44
N ILE A 289 1.56 -9.83 19.91
CA ILE A 289 2.02 -9.07 21.09
C ILE A 289 0.83 -8.98 22.05
N ASN A 290 1.00 -9.46 23.29
CA ASN A 290 0.00 -9.36 24.34
C ASN A 290 0.15 -8.04 25.13
N ALA A 291 -0.29 -6.93 24.52
CA ALA A 291 -0.20 -5.59 25.11
C ALA A 291 -1.01 -5.43 26.41
N GLU A 292 -2.06 -6.22 26.63
CA GLU A 292 -2.78 -6.22 27.89
C GLU A 292 -1.93 -6.79 29.03
N ALA A 293 -1.22 -7.89 28.82
CA ALA A 293 -0.28 -8.40 29.81
C ALA A 293 0.89 -7.42 30.01
N ALA A 294 1.37 -6.81 28.92
CA ALA A 294 2.40 -5.79 28.95
C ALA A 294 2.12 -4.66 29.94
N ASN A 295 0.97 -4.02 29.77
CA ASN A 295 0.57 -2.87 30.59
C ASN A 295 0.26 -3.24 32.05
N ASN A 296 0.03 -4.53 32.36
CA ASN A 296 -0.28 -5.03 33.71
C ASN A 296 0.92 -5.63 34.45
N SER A 297 2.01 -5.92 33.77
CA SER A 297 3.23 -6.49 34.35
C SER A 297 3.84 -5.61 35.46
N GLN A 298 4.55 -6.23 36.40
CA GLN A 298 5.22 -5.53 37.50
C GLN A 298 6.61 -6.13 37.78
N GLY A 299 7.65 -5.30 37.69
CA GLY A 299 9.03 -5.69 38.05
C GLY A 299 9.95 -5.79 36.84
N GLU A 300 10.73 -6.86 36.79
CA GLU A 300 11.59 -7.19 35.65
C GLU A 300 10.75 -7.78 34.51
N VAL A 301 11.24 -7.63 33.28
CA VAL A 301 10.44 -7.65 32.05
C VAL A 301 11.13 -8.54 31.02
N ASP A 302 10.53 -9.69 30.72
CA ASP A 302 11.01 -10.56 29.63
C ASP A 302 10.16 -10.32 28.37
N LEU A 303 10.83 -10.00 27.25
CA LEU A 303 10.20 -9.82 25.94
C LEU A 303 9.54 -11.10 25.41
N ASN A 304 10.11 -12.27 25.72
CA ASN A 304 9.62 -13.56 25.24
C ASN A 304 8.20 -13.84 25.67
N ASP A 305 7.81 -13.38 26.86
CA ASP A 305 6.55 -13.76 27.47
C ASP A 305 5.37 -13.30 26.61
N PHE A 306 5.34 -12.02 26.24
CA PHE A 306 4.22 -11.40 25.52
C PHE A 306 4.42 -11.27 24.01
N VAL A 307 5.67 -11.26 23.53
CA VAL A 307 6.01 -11.17 22.10
C VAL A 307 6.23 -12.57 21.56
N LYS A 308 5.22 -13.12 20.89
CA LYS A 308 5.29 -14.43 20.23
C LYS A 308 5.46 -14.25 18.74
N LEU A 309 6.71 -14.21 18.30
CA LEU A 309 7.11 -14.08 16.89
C LEU A 309 7.74 -15.38 16.40
N ALA A 310 7.47 -15.76 15.16
CA ALA A 310 8.09 -16.91 14.50
C ALA A 310 8.33 -16.64 13.01
N LEU A 311 9.42 -17.19 12.49
CA LEU A 311 9.79 -17.13 11.08
C LEU A 311 9.26 -18.37 10.36
N TYR A 312 8.66 -18.16 9.18
CA TYR A 312 8.07 -19.20 8.34
C TYR A 312 8.61 -19.13 6.91
N ASP A 313 8.65 -20.29 6.24
CA ASP A 313 8.73 -20.43 4.79
C ASP A 313 7.35 -20.93 4.31
N GLY A 314 6.56 -20.02 3.74
CA GLY A 314 5.14 -20.23 3.46
C GLY A 314 4.35 -20.59 4.74
N ASN A 315 4.01 -21.88 4.88
CA ASN A 315 3.30 -22.44 6.04
C ASN A 315 4.20 -23.26 6.98
N GLN A 316 5.50 -23.40 6.66
CA GLN A 316 6.44 -24.23 7.42
C GLN A 316 7.26 -23.37 8.39
N LYS A 317 7.17 -23.63 9.70
CA LYS A 317 7.88 -22.87 10.73
C LYS A 317 9.39 -23.18 10.70
N LEU A 318 10.22 -22.14 10.58
CA LEU A 318 11.68 -22.22 10.54
C LEU A 318 12.29 -22.11 11.93
N ALA A 319 11.87 -21.09 12.69
CA ALA A 319 12.38 -20.77 14.01
C ALA A 319 11.35 -19.95 14.80
N ASP A 320 11.44 -20.01 16.12
CA ASP A 320 10.87 -18.99 17.01
C ASP A 320 11.83 -17.79 17.08
N VAL A 321 11.30 -16.57 17.24
CA VAL A 321 12.12 -15.43 17.66
C VAL A 321 12.06 -15.36 19.18
N VAL A 322 13.22 -15.37 19.82
CA VAL A 322 13.37 -15.21 21.25
C VAL A 322 14.34 -14.07 21.56
N PHE A 323 14.13 -13.40 22.67
CA PHE A 323 14.94 -12.26 23.11
C PHE A 323 15.84 -12.68 24.28
N GLU A 324 17.04 -12.10 24.35
CA GLU A 324 17.96 -12.25 25.48
C GLU A 324 18.51 -10.87 25.87
N ASP A 325 18.61 -10.58 27.17
CA ASP A 325 19.33 -9.38 27.63
C ASP A 325 20.83 -9.53 27.35
N GLN A 326 21.39 -8.54 26.65
CA GLN A 326 22.83 -8.34 26.53
C GLN A 326 23.16 -6.89 26.88
N ASP A 327 23.90 -6.71 27.98
CA ASP A 327 24.33 -5.41 28.50
C ASP A 327 23.17 -4.40 28.74
N GLY A 328 21.98 -4.90 29.12
CA GLY A 328 20.78 -4.10 29.36
C GLY A 328 19.97 -3.76 28.11
N ALA A 329 20.25 -4.44 26.98
CA ALA A 329 19.49 -4.34 25.74
C ALA A 329 18.96 -5.71 25.32
N ALA A 330 17.68 -5.78 24.92
CA ALA A 330 17.09 -7.01 24.43
C ALA A 330 17.55 -7.30 22.99
N VAL A 331 18.27 -8.41 22.80
CA VAL A 331 18.78 -8.87 21.50
C VAL A 331 17.94 -10.03 20.99
N ALA A 332 17.45 -9.92 19.75
CA ALA A 332 16.62 -10.95 19.12
C ALA A 332 17.46 -12.09 18.50
N TYR A 333 17.02 -13.32 18.74
CA TYR A 333 17.59 -14.57 18.26
C TYR A 333 16.53 -15.42 17.55
N LEU A 334 16.90 -16.06 16.43
CA LEU A 334 16.19 -17.23 15.94
C LEU A 334 16.56 -18.43 16.80
N GLN A 335 15.57 -19.02 17.49
CA GLN A 335 15.68 -20.32 18.16
C GLN A 335 15.13 -21.42 17.24
N TYR A 336 16.01 -22.34 16.85
CA TYR A 336 15.68 -23.48 15.99
C TYR A 336 15.11 -24.66 16.79
N ALA A 337 14.58 -25.67 16.09
CA ALA A 337 14.00 -26.87 16.70
C ALA A 337 14.94 -27.66 17.64
N ASP A 338 16.25 -27.55 17.44
CA ASP A 338 17.28 -28.16 18.29
C ASP A 338 17.59 -27.35 19.57
N GLY A 339 16.88 -26.23 19.78
CA GLY A 339 17.08 -25.31 20.88
C GLY A 339 18.27 -24.36 20.72
N SER A 340 19.08 -24.53 19.67
CA SER A 340 20.20 -23.63 19.39
C SER A 340 19.69 -22.27 18.89
N LYS A 341 20.48 -21.23 19.17
CA LYS A 341 20.14 -19.84 18.86
C LYS A 341 21.14 -19.22 17.90
N GLU A 342 20.69 -18.24 17.13
CA GLU A 342 21.50 -17.41 16.24
C GLU A 342 20.86 -16.03 16.16
N LYS A 343 21.63 -14.94 16.20
CA LYS A 343 21.06 -13.61 16.20
C LYS A 343 20.26 -13.35 14.92
N VAL A 344 19.12 -12.66 15.03
CA VAL A 344 18.28 -12.30 13.89
C VAL A 344 19.07 -11.47 12.87
N GLU A 345 19.87 -10.50 13.33
CA GLU A 345 20.75 -9.69 12.47
C GLU A 345 21.68 -10.56 11.61
N THR A 346 22.28 -11.61 12.18
CA THR A 346 23.20 -12.50 11.47
C THR A 346 22.48 -13.49 10.55
N ALA A 347 21.36 -14.05 11.02
CA ALA A 347 20.61 -15.04 10.25
C ALA A 347 19.90 -14.42 9.04
N LEU A 348 19.38 -13.20 9.18
CA LEU A 348 18.66 -12.48 8.13
C LEU A 348 19.51 -11.44 7.40
N GLN A 349 20.83 -11.34 7.65
CA GLN A 349 21.73 -10.45 6.91
C GLN A 349 21.55 -10.55 5.38
N PRO A 350 21.42 -11.73 4.75
CA PRO A 350 21.19 -11.82 3.31
C PRO A 350 19.91 -11.09 2.88
N VAL A 351 18.84 -11.20 3.68
CA VAL A 351 17.56 -10.53 3.44
C VAL A 351 17.72 -9.01 3.57
N ILE A 352 18.45 -8.55 4.60
CA ILE A 352 18.72 -7.13 4.86
C ILE A 352 19.54 -6.53 3.72
N ASP A 353 20.61 -7.21 3.28
CA ASP A 353 21.47 -6.76 2.17
C ASP A 353 20.67 -6.55 0.87
N GLU A 354 19.69 -7.42 0.59
CA GLU A 354 18.80 -7.30 -0.57
C GLU A 354 17.88 -6.08 -0.45
N ILE A 355 17.32 -5.81 0.74
CA ILE A 355 16.46 -4.66 1.00
C ILE A 355 17.24 -3.33 0.91
N ASP A 356 18.45 -3.29 1.45
CA ASP A 356 19.31 -2.11 1.37
C ASP A 356 19.72 -1.85 -0.09
N ALA A 357 20.08 -2.90 -0.84
CA ALA A 357 20.39 -2.81 -2.28
C ALA A 357 19.18 -2.45 -3.17
N ILE A 358 17.95 -2.60 -2.67
CA ILE A 358 16.73 -2.07 -3.28
C ILE A 358 16.57 -0.58 -2.92
N SER A 359 16.73 -0.23 -1.64
CA SER A 359 16.56 1.15 -1.16
C SER A 359 17.56 2.13 -1.77
N ASP A 360 18.81 1.70 -2.00
CA ASP A 360 19.84 2.55 -2.59
C ASP A 360 19.57 2.84 -4.08
N ASP A 361 18.96 1.93 -4.85
CA ASP A 361 18.59 2.23 -6.25
C ASP A 361 17.52 3.34 -6.29
N PHE A 362 16.50 3.29 -5.42
CA PHE A 362 15.44 4.31 -5.33
C PHE A 362 15.91 5.69 -4.79
N ASP A 363 16.99 5.77 -4.01
CA ASP A 363 17.52 7.03 -3.46
C ASP A 363 18.51 7.73 -4.43
N ASN A 364 18.83 7.12 -5.59
CA ASN A 364 19.80 7.60 -6.59
C ASN A 364 19.20 8.10 -7.92
N GLU A 365 17.87 8.15 -8.04
CA GLU A 365 17.11 8.78 -9.15
C GLU A 365 16.52 10.16 -8.74
#